data_AF-A0A8H6JA54-F1
#
_entry.id   AF-A0A8H6JA54-F1
#
_cell.length_a   1.000
_cell.length_b   1.000
_cell.length_c   1.000
_cell.angle_alpha   90.00
_cell.angle_beta   90.00
_cell.angle_gamma   90.00
#
_symmetry.space_group_name_H-M   'P 1'
#
loop_
_entity.id
_entity.type
_entity.pdbx_description
1 polymer ?
#
loop_
_entity_poly.entity_id
_entity_poly.type
_entity_poly.pdbx_seq_one_letter_code
_entity_poly.pdbx_strand_id
1 'polypeptide(L)'
;MDASHLEAIVRAYGIAVDRHTLQAALDDPEHGTAFTEWARVHLGPDNLLSRDELALYSTLDKSGRIDKLVANQDLAAVQALGEREIQEAIEELNRSTAAIVKQTETLKQQHDALAKLVKTNAKAEEARSELVIQRNQKHDSERRKMTTSVEELSQNLEFRASDLEQQSKVSGSGLRQTVDTLLHSDDKLLLSLRKLGLELEEEDPEDRANVEKLREICMRLIKYTVETVRTKLDRLYLEALSAAHRGEAASAPSDDANDAKALEDELESLYTEILSVAQMSVEQQYLEPALKSISNKNGQSLGRTAAAVVYIDECLDYLLDHMERLSARIETFQSHQAATTNLVATTRSELSVPASTPKKKTPAQELVSPVRRRNTAPSSPSRQRSDTANRRQSLLDEPPLEALLRSLAIALPEDTDGPGQVAALSAILAERRAKASDVARNAQESLESTASAQLADSKLAIQLLRDSLLAESPFGDVRLVDEGIEASIAVLGQEVEKIKERVEQVDAGKARQRSDKRREFIARWGS
;
A
#
# COMPACT_ATOMS: atom_id res chain seq x y z
N MET A 1 42.84 86.64 51.35
CA MET A 1 43.54 87.62 50.50
C MET A 1 44.82 87.89 51.23
N ASP A 2 45.95 87.56 50.63
CA ASP A 2 47.21 87.54 51.37
C ASP A 2 47.89 88.91 51.23
N ALA A 3 48.56 89.37 52.29
CA ALA A 3 49.17 90.71 52.32
C ALA A 3 50.16 90.94 51.15
N SER A 4 50.82 89.87 50.68
CA SER A 4 51.72 89.87 49.52
C SER A 4 51.00 90.11 48.20
N HIS A 5 49.76 89.61 48.04
CA HIS A 5 48.96 89.80 46.85
C HIS A 5 48.41 91.23 46.77
N LEU A 6 48.00 91.78 47.93
CA LEU A 6 47.55 93.18 48.02
C LEU A 6 48.68 94.17 47.73
N GLU A 7 49.88 93.92 48.25
CA GLU A 7 51.06 94.74 47.96
C GLU A 7 51.41 94.76 46.46
N ALA A 8 51.31 93.60 45.79
CA ALA A 8 51.58 93.50 44.36
C ALA A 8 50.56 94.30 43.51
N ILE A 9 49.28 94.22 43.87
CA ILE A 9 48.21 94.96 43.20
C ILE A 9 48.39 96.47 43.43
N VAL A 10 48.60 96.91 44.66
CA VAL A 10 48.72 98.34 45.01
C VAL A 10 49.97 98.98 44.37
N ARG A 11 51.08 98.23 44.25
CA ARG A 11 52.26 98.68 43.49
C ARG A 11 52.01 98.81 42.00
N ALA A 12 51.22 97.91 41.39
CA ALA A 12 50.89 97.98 39.97
C ALA A 12 50.15 99.28 39.61
N TYR A 13 49.44 99.87 40.58
CA TYR A 13 48.70 101.12 40.46
C TYR A 13 49.45 102.36 40.99
N GLY A 14 50.74 102.23 41.32
CA GLY A 14 51.63 103.37 41.61
C GLY A 14 51.55 103.93 43.04
N ILE A 15 50.93 103.22 43.97
CA ILE A 15 50.86 103.61 45.38
C ILE A 15 51.94 102.85 46.16
N ALA A 16 52.84 103.57 46.83
CA ALA A 16 53.91 102.96 47.63
C ALA A 16 53.45 102.80 49.09
N VAL A 17 52.93 101.62 49.43
CA VAL A 17 52.55 101.26 50.81
C VAL A 17 53.50 100.19 51.36
N ASP A 18 53.90 100.33 52.63
CA ASP A 18 54.83 99.42 53.27
C ASP A 18 54.13 98.14 53.77
N ARG A 19 54.72 96.98 53.51
CA ARG A 19 54.12 95.65 53.73
C ARG A 19 53.70 95.44 55.18
N HIS A 20 54.47 95.98 56.12
CA HIS A 20 54.22 95.84 57.55
C HIS A 20 52.96 96.60 58.00
N THR A 21 52.58 97.66 57.28
CA THR A 21 51.36 98.44 57.59
C THR A 21 50.10 97.75 57.07
N LEU A 22 50.17 97.11 55.91
CA LEU A 22 49.07 96.29 55.38
C LEU A 22 48.85 95.04 56.23
N GLN A 23 49.92 94.41 56.70
CA GLN A 23 49.81 93.25 57.58
C GLN A 23 49.21 93.63 58.94
N ALA A 24 49.63 94.78 59.52
CA ALA A 24 49.02 95.31 60.73
C ALA A 24 47.53 95.69 60.57
N ALA A 25 47.12 96.14 59.38
CA ALA A 25 45.71 96.44 59.08
C ALA A 25 44.85 95.18 58.83
N LEU A 26 45.45 94.11 58.30
CA LEU A 26 44.78 92.80 58.18
C LEU A 26 44.65 92.09 59.52
N ASP A 27 45.61 92.29 60.41
CA ASP A 27 45.67 91.67 61.74
C ASP A 27 44.91 92.48 62.82
N ASP A 28 44.27 93.60 62.45
CA ASP A 28 43.42 94.40 63.36
C ASP A 28 42.13 93.64 63.72
N PRO A 29 41.87 93.32 65.00
CA PRO A 29 40.80 92.40 65.40
C PRO A 29 39.38 92.89 65.12
N GLU A 30 39.14 94.20 64.97
CA GLU A 30 37.80 94.74 64.73
C GLU A 30 37.50 95.00 63.25
N HIS A 31 38.50 95.42 62.47
CA HIS A 31 38.31 95.86 61.07
C HIS A 31 39.04 95.00 60.04
N GLY A 32 39.90 94.06 60.46
CA GLY A 32 40.71 93.23 59.56
C GLY A 32 39.90 92.29 58.67
N THR A 33 38.87 91.63 59.21
CA THR A 33 38.01 90.73 58.41
C THR A 33 37.20 91.51 57.38
N ALA A 34 36.59 92.62 57.78
CA ALA A 34 35.87 93.53 56.88
C ALA A 34 36.80 94.11 55.80
N PHE A 35 38.04 94.46 56.15
CA PHE A 35 39.04 94.92 55.20
C PHE A 35 39.43 93.82 54.20
N THR A 36 39.57 92.56 54.62
CA THR A 36 39.89 91.45 53.71
C THR A 36 38.75 91.08 52.77
N GLU A 37 37.51 91.17 53.21
CA GLU A 37 36.32 90.95 52.38
C GLU A 37 36.13 92.09 51.39
N TRP A 38 36.27 93.34 51.85
CA TRP A 38 36.30 94.52 50.98
C TRP A 38 37.39 94.41 49.93
N ALA A 39 38.60 94.01 50.32
CA ALA A 39 39.73 93.83 49.42
C ALA A 39 39.48 92.70 48.40
N ARG A 40 38.83 91.60 48.78
CA ARG A 40 38.44 90.54 47.83
C ARG A 40 37.44 91.02 46.80
N VAL A 41 36.46 91.81 47.22
CA VAL A 41 35.38 92.26 46.35
C VAL A 41 35.87 93.38 45.43
N HIS A 42 36.65 94.34 45.92
CA HIS A 42 36.97 95.57 45.18
C HIS A 42 38.36 95.60 44.54
N LEU A 43 39.30 94.74 44.95
CA LEU A 43 40.66 94.67 44.37
C LEU A 43 40.85 93.46 43.43
N GLY A 44 39.76 92.93 42.88
CA GLY A 44 39.79 91.89 41.84
C GLY A 44 40.14 92.44 40.45
N PRO A 45 40.64 91.58 39.52
CA PRO A 45 41.02 92.00 38.18
C PRO A 45 39.87 92.61 37.37
N ASP A 46 38.63 92.24 37.67
CA ASP A 46 37.44 92.74 36.99
C ASP A 46 37.02 94.15 37.46
N ASN A 47 37.51 94.59 38.63
CA ASN A 47 37.12 95.86 39.27
C ASN A 47 38.23 96.92 39.25
N LEU A 48 39.43 96.57 38.76
CA LEU A 48 40.58 97.47 38.65
C LEU A 48 40.88 97.70 37.17
N LEU A 49 40.81 98.96 36.72
CA LEU A 49 41.09 99.31 35.32
C LEU A 49 42.57 99.06 35.01
N SER A 50 42.85 98.20 34.03
CA SER A 50 44.22 98.01 33.56
C SER A 50 44.85 99.32 33.03
N ARG A 51 46.18 99.36 32.91
CA ARG A 51 46.91 100.58 32.50
C ARG A 51 46.47 101.10 31.11
N ASP A 52 46.10 100.20 30.21
CA ASP A 52 45.60 100.53 28.87
C ASP A 52 44.13 101.00 28.92
N GLU A 53 43.31 100.40 29.79
CA GLU A 53 41.93 100.85 30.02
C GLU A 53 41.86 102.20 30.72
N LEU A 54 42.77 102.49 31.65
CA LEU A 54 42.89 103.80 32.28
C LEU A 54 43.35 104.86 31.28
N ALA A 55 44.27 104.50 30.37
CA ALA A 55 44.65 105.38 29.27
C ALA A 55 43.44 105.67 28.35
N LEU A 56 42.69 104.64 27.96
CA LEU A 56 41.45 104.78 27.19
C LEU A 56 40.41 105.62 27.92
N TYR A 57 40.16 105.35 29.20
CA TYR A 57 39.23 106.12 30.02
C TYR A 57 39.65 107.59 30.10
N SER A 58 40.92 107.89 30.32
CA SER A 58 41.43 109.27 30.32
C SER A 58 41.29 109.98 28.96
N THR A 59 41.39 109.25 27.85
CA THR A 59 41.14 109.81 26.50
C THR A 59 39.66 110.01 26.21
N LEU A 60 38.80 109.13 26.73
CA LEU A 60 37.34 109.27 26.64
C LEU A 60 36.81 110.41 27.51
N ASP A 61 37.43 110.63 28.68
CA ASP A 61 37.11 111.70 29.62
C ASP A 61 37.48 113.08 29.04
N LYS A 62 38.72 113.21 28.54
CA LYS A 62 39.19 114.41 27.82
C LYS A 62 38.39 114.73 26.55
N SER A 63 37.69 113.74 25.97
CA SER A 63 36.83 113.93 24.79
C SER A 63 35.34 114.09 25.12
N GLY A 64 34.95 114.11 26.40
CA GLY A 64 33.56 114.30 26.85
C GLY A 64 32.60 113.20 26.37
N ARG A 65 33.12 112.02 26.02
CA ARG A 65 32.32 110.87 25.54
C ARG A 65 31.80 109.99 26.67
N ILE A 66 32.41 110.06 27.85
CA ILE A 66 31.98 109.31 29.04
C ILE A 66 30.64 109.82 29.56
N ASP A 67 30.48 111.14 29.67
CA ASP A 67 29.21 111.74 30.09
C ASP A 67 28.04 111.34 29.17
N LYS A 68 28.33 111.15 27.88
CA LYS A 68 27.35 110.65 26.90
C LYS A 68 27.07 109.16 27.06
N LEU A 69 28.05 108.36 27.47
CA LEU A 69 27.86 106.93 27.69
C LEU A 69 27.09 106.64 28.99
N VAL A 70 27.37 107.40 30.05
CA VAL A 70 26.66 107.31 31.34
C VAL A 70 25.21 107.77 31.19
N ALA A 71 24.95 108.81 30.40
CA ALA A 71 23.58 109.22 30.06
C ALA A 71 22.84 108.21 29.16
N ASN A 72 23.56 107.36 28.42
CA ASN A 72 22.99 106.39 27.48
C ASN A 72 22.90 104.96 28.06
N GLN A 73 23.56 104.65 29.18
CA GLN A 73 23.37 103.39 29.90
C GLN A 73 22.25 103.55 30.92
N ASP A 74 21.04 103.30 30.45
CA ASP A 74 19.85 103.19 31.29
C ASP A 74 19.94 101.90 32.12
N LEU A 75 20.57 101.97 33.29
CA LEU A 75 20.63 100.87 34.27
C LEU A 75 19.23 100.47 34.79
N ALA A 76 18.17 101.18 34.40
CA ALA A 76 16.78 100.77 34.59
C ALA A 76 16.31 99.69 33.59
N ALA A 77 17.07 99.40 32.53
CA ALA A 77 16.73 98.41 31.51
C ALA A 77 17.09 96.96 31.89
N VAL A 78 17.73 96.73 33.05
CA VAL A 78 17.75 95.40 33.67
C VAL A 78 16.47 95.27 34.50
N GLN A 79 15.39 94.88 33.84
CA GLN A 79 14.12 94.59 34.49
C GLN A 79 14.36 93.48 35.53
N ALA A 80 14.25 93.81 36.81
CA ALA A 80 14.30 92.83 37.88
C ALA A 80 13.20 91.79 37.60
N LEU A 81 13.60 90.53 37.42
CA LEU A 81 12.69 89.40 37.28
C LEU A 81 11.58 89.54 38.32
N GLY A 82 10.35 89.71 37.86
CA GLY A 82 9.23 89.93 38.77
C GLY A 82 9.04 88.70 39.64
N GLU A 83 8.78 88.89 40.93
CA GLU A 83 8.43 87.80 41.86
C GLU A 83 7.34 86.87 41.27
N ARG A 84 6.40 87.43 40.49
CA ARG A 84 5.35 86.69 39.77
C ARG A 84 5.90 85.79 38.66
N GLU A 85 6.90 86.23 37.88
CA GLU A 85 7.50 85.44 36.81
C GLU A 85 8.34 84.29 37.38
N ILE A 86 8.99 84.52 38.52
CA ILE A 86 9.68 83.47 39.28
C ILE A 86 8.67 82.44 39.81
N GLN A 87 7.53 82.89 40.35
CA GLN A 87 6.46 82.00 40.80
C GLN A 87 5.85 81.18 39.65
N GLU A 88 5.59 81.79 38.49
CA GLU A 88 5.10 81.10 37.30
C GLU A 88 6.11 80.05 36.79
N ALA A 89 7.40 80.38 36.75
CA ALA A 89 8.45 79.43 36.37
C ALA A 89 8.58 78.28 37.38
N ILE A 90 8.43 78.53 38.68
CA ILE A 90 8.42 77.50 39.72
C ILE A 90 7.19 76.59 39.57
N GLU A 91 6.01 77.14 39.30
CA GLU A 91 4.79 76.37 39.07
C GLU A 91 4.88 75.51 37.81
N GLU A 92 5.43 76.05 36.72
CA GLU A 92 5.65 75.31 35.47
C GLU A 92 6.70 74.21 35.65
N LEU A 93 7.80 74.49 36.37
CA LEU A 93 8.80 73.49 36.73
C LEU A 93 8.19 72.38 37.60
N ASN A 94 7.36 72.73 38.58
CA ASN A 94 6.66 71.75 39.43
C ASN A 94 5.67 70.91 38.61
N ARG A 95 4.94 71.53 37.66
CA ARG A 95 4.03 70.83 36.75
C ARG A 95 4.79 69.86 35.83
N SER A 96 5.93 70.29 35.30
CA SER A 96 6.84 69.45 34.50
C SER A 96 7.42 68.29 35.32
N THR A 97 7.89 68.58 36.53
CA THR A 97 8.43 67.56 37.46
C THR A 97 7.37 66.53 37.81
N ALA A 98 6.13 66.95 38.10
CA ALA A 98 5.03 66.04 38.35
C ALA A 98 4.67 65.18 37.12
N ALA A 99 4.75 65.74 35.90
CA ALA A 99 4.55 64.99 34.67
C ALA A 99 5.65 63.94 34.44
N ILE A 100 6.92 64.30 34.69
CA ILE A 100 8.06 63.38 34.58
C ILE A 100 7.97 62.27 35.63
N VAL A 101 7.55 62.58 36.87
CA VAL A 101 7.33 61.56 37.91
C VAL A 101 6.24 60.58 37.49
N LYS A 102 5.11 61.06 36.94
CA LYS A 102 4.07 60.17 36.39
C LYS A 102 4.59 59.31 35.24
N GLN A 103 5.35 59.89 34.30
CA GLN A 103 5.93 59.15 33.19
C GLN A 103 6.91 58.07 33.67
N THR A 104 7.80 58.40 34.60
CA THR A 104 8.76 57.43 35.17
C THR A 104 8.05 56.34 35.97
N GLU A 105 6.97 56.64 36.69
CA GLU A 105 6.13 55.64 37.34
C GLU A 105 5.46 54.71 36.32
N THR A 106 4.87 55.24 35.25
CA THR A 106 4.27 54.42 34.19
C THR A 106 5.31 53.55 33.48
N LEU A 107 6.52 54.07 33.23
CA LEU A 107 7.62 53.30 32.64
C LEU A 107 8.10 52.20 33.57
N LYS A 108 8.16 52.43 34.89
CA LYS A 108 8.46 51.38 35.87
C LYS A 108 7.41 50.28 35.85
N GLN A 109 6.13 50.64 35.82
CA GLN A 109 5.04 49.66 35.72
C GLN A 109 5.10 48.86 34.40
N GLN A 110 5.41 49.51 33.27
CA GLN A 110 5.61 48.84 31.98
C GLN A 110 6.83 47.92 32.00
N HIS A 111 7.95 48.36 32.57
CA HIS A 111 9.15 47.56 32.72
C HIS A 111 8.88 46.31 33.59
N ASP A 112 8.19 46.47 34.72
CA ASP A 112 7.84 45.34 35.59
C ASP A 112 6.87 44.36 34.91
N ALA A 113 5.93 44.86 34.11
CA ALA A 113 5.04 44.02 33.30
C ALA A 113 5.80 43.24 32.22
N LEU A 114 6.74 43.89 31.52
CA LEU A 114 7.60 43.24 30.54
C LEU A 114 8.53 42.21 31.19
N ALA A 115 9.14 42.52 32.33
CA ALA A 115 9.97 41.59 33.08
C ALA A 115 9.18 40.35 33.52
N LYS A 116 7.92 40.52 33.96
CA LYS A 116 7.01 39.41 34.26
C LYS A 116 6.70 38.59 33.01
N LEU A 117 6.40 39.22 31.87
CA LEU A 117 6.12 38.53 30.61
C LEU A 117 7.32 37.72 30.10
N VAL A 118 8.53 38.28 30.16
CA VAL A 118 9.77 37.58 29.80
C VAL A 118 9.96 36.36 30.70
N LYS A 119 9.76 36.51 32.02
CA LYS A 119 9.85 35.39 32.96
C LYS A 119 8.79 34.32 32.71
N THR A 120 7.56 34.69 32.36
CA THR A 120 6.51 33.72 32.02
C THR A 120 6.79 33.02 30.69
N ASN A 121 7.32 33.73 29.70
CA ASN A 121 7.72 33.15 28.42
C ASN A 121 8.89 32.18 28.59
N ALA A 122 9.90 32.52 29.39
CA ALA A 122 11.01 31.62 29.69
C ALA A 122 10.53 30.31 30.32
N LYS A 123 9.63 30.39 31.30
CA LYS A 123 9.00 29.19 31.92
C LYS A 123 8.15 28.40 30.93
N ALA A 124 7.42 29.08 30.04
CA ALA A 124 6.60 28.43 29.02
C ALA A 124 7.48 27.71 27.98
N GLU A 125 8.61 28.29 27.58
CA GLU A 125 9.58 27.65 26.68
C GLU A 125 10.27 26.47 27.34
N GLU A 126 10.65 26.57 28.61
CA GLU A 126 11.20 25.44 29.37
C GLU A 126 10.19 24.27 29.42
N ALA A 127 8.94 24.54 29.80
CA ALA A 127 7.87 23.54 29.80
C ALA A 127 7.59 22.95 28.40
N ARG A 128 7.65 23.76 27.34
CA ARG A 128 7.52 23.28 25.95
C ARG A 128 8.68 22.36 25.58
N SER A 129 9.91 22.73 25.93
CA SER A 129 11.11 21.94 25.64
C SER A 129 11.06 20.57 26.35
N GLU A 130 10.63 20.54 27.61
CA GLU A 130 10.45 19.30 28.36
C GLU A 130 9.39 18.39 27.74
N LEU A 131 8.24 18.94 27.34
CA LEU A 131 7.18 18.18 26.67
C LEU A 131 7.65 17.62 25.32
N VAL A 132 8.45 18.38 24.56
CA VAL A 132 9.03 17.90 23.29
C VAL A 132 10.01 16.75 23.55
N ILE A 133 10.87 16.87 24.56
CA ILE A 133 11.81 15.80 24.95
C ILE A 133 11.04 14.54 25.37
N GLN A 134 10.04 14.67 26.24
CA GLN A 134 9.22 13.52 26.68
C GLN A 134 8.49 12.86 25.50
N ARG A 135 7.92 13.65 24.58
CA ARG A 135 7.26 13.13 23.38
C ARG A 135 8.25 12.38 22.48
N ASN A 136 9.43 12.96 22.24
CA ASN A 136 10.46 12.34 21.42
C ASN A 136 10.96 11.03 22.06
N GLN A 137 11.20 11.01 23.37
CA GLN A 137 11.57 9.79 24.10
C GLN A 137 10.50 8.70 23.99
N LYS A 138 9.22 9.07 24.13
CA LYS A 138 8.11 8.13 23.93
C LYS A 138 8.10 7.57 22.51
N HIS A 139 8.18 8.43 21.49
CA HIS A 139 8.23 8.02 20.08
C HIS A 139 9.43 7.13 19.79
N ASP A 140 10.61 7.43 20.35
CA ASP A 140 11.80 6.61 20.19
C ASP A 140 11.64 5.24 20.85
N SER A 141 11.00 5.17 22.03
CA SER A 141 10.71 3.90 22.69
C SER A 141 9.70 3.05 21.91
N GLU A 142 8.67 3.67 21.35
CA GLU A 142 7.67 3.00 20.50
C GLU A 142 8.30 2.53 19.19
N ARG A 143 9.17 3.34 18.58
CA ARG A 143 9.92 2.96 17.38
C ARG A 143 10.83 1.77 17.65
N ARG A 144 11.57 1.77 18.77
CA ARG A 144 12.41 0.63 19.17
C ARG A 144 11.58 -0.64 19.38
N LYS A 145 10.44 -0.54 20.10
CA LYS A 145 9.51 -1.68 20.29
C LYS A 145 8.98 -2.21 18.96
N MET A 146 8.62 -1.32 18.03
CA MET A 146 8.18 -1.71 16.71
C MET A 146 9.31 -2.43 15.95
N THR A 147 10.51 -1.88 15.96
CA THR A 147 11.69 -2.50 15.32
C THR A 147 11.98 -3.88 15.89
N THR A 148 11.98 -4.05 17.22
CA THR A 148 12.18 -5.38 17.83
C THR A 148 11.07 -6.35 17.46
N SER A 149 9.80 -5.91 17.44
CA SER A 149 8.68 -6.76 17.03
C SER A 149 8.76 -7.18 15.55
N VAL A 150 9.24 -6.29 14.67
CA VAL A 150 9.47 -6.59 13.25
C VAL A 150 10.61 -7.58 13.09
N GLU A 151 11.71 -7.41 13.83
CA GLU A 151 12.83 -8.36 13.85
C GLU A 151 12.38 -9.73 14.35
N GLU A 152 11.65 -9.81 15.47
CA GLU A 152 11.09 -11.07 15.99
C GLU A 152 10.16 -11.76 14.98
N LEU A 153 9.26 -11.01 14.34
CA LEU A 153 8.36 -11.55 13.31
C LEU A 153 9.13 -12.01 12.06
N SER A 154 10.16 -11.28 11.65
CA SER A 154 11.01 -11.67 10.51
C SER A 154 11.77 -12.96 10.79
N GLN A 155 12.35 -13.11 11.99
CA GLN A 155 13.02 -14.35 12.40
C GLN A 155 12.03 -15.52 12.50
N ASN A 156 10.81 -15.28 12.98
CA ASN A 156 9.78 -16.32 13.01
C ASN A 156 9.38 -16.75 11.59
N LEU A 157 9.21 -15.79 10.67
CA LEU A 157 8.91 -16.08 9.27
C LEU A 157 10.06 -16.83 8.58
N GLU A 158 11.32 -16.47 8.86
CA GLU A 158 12.49 -17.17 8.32
C GLU A 158 12.56 -18.62 8.81
N PHE A 159 12.32 -18.83 10.11
CA PHE A 159 12.23 -20.17 10.69
C PHE A 159 11.12 -20.99 10.05
N ARG A 160 9.90 -20.43 9.93
CA ARG A 160 8.77 -21.12 9.28
C ARG A 160 9.02 -21.40 7.79
N ALA A 161 9.64 -20.47 7.07
CA ALA A 161 9.99 -20.68 5.67
C ALA A 161 10.99 -21.82 5.49
N SER A 162 12.00 -21.89 6.37
CA SER A 162 13.00 -22.96 6.39
C SER A 162 12.38 -24.32 6.77
N ASP A 163 11.50 -24.34 7.77
CA ASP A 163 10.77 -25.54 8.19
C ASP A 163 9.85 -26.06 7.08
N LEU A 164 9.08 -25.19 6.41
CA LEU A 164 8.26 -25.56 5.25
C LEU A 164 9.11 -26.10 4.08
N GLU A 165 10.29 -25.52 3.83
CA GLU A 165 11.21 -26.02 2.81
C GLU A 165 11.76 -27.42 3.16
N GLN A 166 12.12 -27.64 4.42
CA GLN A 166 12.59 -28.94 4.91
C GLN A 166 11.46 -29.98 4.87
N GLN A 167 10.27 -29.64 5.34
CA GLN A 167 9.10 -30.51 5.30
C GLN A 167 8.76 -30.89 3.86
N SER A 168 8.79 -29.94 2.91
CA SER A 168 8.57 -30.21 1.49
C SER A 168 9.57 -31.23 0.92
N LYS A 169 10.86 -31.13 1.27
CA LYS A 169 11.90 -32.09 0.85
C LYS A 169 11.65 -33.48 1.42
N VAL A 170 11.32 -33.59 2.70
CA VAL A 170 11.05 -34.87 3.39
C VAL A 170 9.77 -35.52 2.86
N SER A 171 8.70 -34.75 2.67
CA SER A 171 7.47 -35.26 2.08
C SER A 171 7.66 -35.68 0.61
N GLY A 172 8.51 -34.99 -0.15
CA GLY A 172 8.84 -35.35 -1.53
C GLY A 172 9.58 -36.69 -1.65
N SER A 173 10.57 -36.95 -0.77
CA SER A 173 11.26 -38.24 -0.74
C SER A 173 10.35 -39.37 -0.24
N GLY A 174 9.52 -39.11 0.77
CA GLY A 174 8.51 -40.04 1.26
C GLY A 174 7.49 -40.42 0.18
N LEU A 175 6.98 -39.44 -0.56
CA LEU A 175 6.07 -39.70 -1.69
C LEU A 175 6.74 -40.59 -2.73
N ARG A 176 7.98 -40.26 -3.15
CA ARG A 176 8.71 -41.07 -4.13
C ARG A 176 8.86 -42.51 -3.68
N GLN A 177 9.24 -42.75 -2.43
CA GLN A 177 9.34 -44.10 -1.87
C GLN A 177 7.98 -44.82 -1.92
N THR A 178 6.88 -44.16 -1.55
CA THR A 178 5.55 -44.78 -1.60
C THR A 178 5.11 -45.12 -3.04
N VAL A 179 5.36 -44.22 -4.00
CA VAL A 179 5.06 -44.46 -5.42
C VAL A 179 5.88 -45.62 -5.95
N ASP A 180 7.19 -45.68 -5.66
CA ASP A 180 8.06 -46.77 -6.05
C ASP A 180 7.57 -48.12 -5.49
N THR A 181 7.12 -48.15 -4.22
CA THR A 181 6.57 -49.39 -3.63
C THR A 181 5.25 -49.84 -4.27
N LEU A 182 4.40 -48.89 -4.66
CA LEU A 182 3.10 -49.16 -5.27
C LEU A 182 3.25 -49.64 -6.72
N LEU A 183 4.12 -48.99 -7.50
CA LEU A 183 4.44 -49.44 -8.85
C LEU A 183 5.08 -50.84 -8.83
N HIS A 184 5.91 -51.13 -7.83
CA HIS A 184 6.48 -52.47 -7.68
C HIS A 184 5.44 -53.53 -7.29
N SER A 185 4.35 -53.18 -6.60
CA SER A 185 3.23 -54.10 -6.40
C SER A 185 2.41 -54.33 -7.66
N ASP A 186 2.22 -53.29 -8.47
CA ASP A 186 1.53 -53.36 -9.76
C ASP A 186 2.32 -54.22 -10.76
N ASP A 187 3.65 -54.08 -10.80
CA ASP A 187 4.54 -54.94 -11.60
C ASP A 187 4.42 -56.42 -11.21
N LYS A 188 4.30 -56.72 -9.91
CA LYS A 188 4.09 -58.11 -9.44
C LYS A 188 2.75 -58.67 -9.92
N LEU A 189 1.72 -57.83 -9.96
CA LEU A 189 0.41 -58.20 -10.50
C LEU A 189 0.53 -58.47 -12.01
N LEU A 190 1.17 -57.57 -12.77
CA LEU A 190 1.37 -57.76 -14.21
C LEU A 190 2.19 -59.03 -14.53
N LEU A 191 3.18 -59.35 -13.70
CA LEU A 191 3.93 -60.62 -13.83
C LEU A 191 3.05 -61.84 -13.57
N SER A 192 2.12 -61.79 -12.61
CA SER A 192 1.20 -62.89 -12.34
C SER A 192 0.16 -63.05 -13.46
N LEU A 193 -0.35 -61.94 -14.03
CA LEU A 193 -1.22 -61.96 -15.20
C LEU A 193 -0.50 -62.53 -16.43
N ARG A 194 0.76 -62.16 -16.66
CA ARG A 194 1.56 -62.75 -17.74
C ARG A 194 1.73 -64.25 -17.56
N LYS A 195 2.00 -64.71 -16.33
CA LYS A 195 2.11 -66.14 -16.03
C LYS A 195 0.78 -66.86 -16.32
N LEU A 196 -0.33 -66.29 -15.89
CA LEU A 196 -1.66 -66.82 -16.16
C LEU A 196 -1.96 -66.87 -17.67
N GLY A 197 -1.59 -65.82 -18.42
CA GLY A 197 -1.69 -65.77 -19.88
C GLY A 197 -0.92 -66.89 -20.57
N LEU A 198 0.31 -67.18 -20.12
CA LEU A 198 1.09 -68.31 -20.64
C LEU A 198 0.45 -69.66 -20.29
N GLU A 199 -0.09 -69.82 -19.09
CA GLU A 199 -0.82 -71.03 -18.67
C GLU A 199 -2.13 -71.24 -19.47
N LEU A 200 -2.68 -70.19 -20.09
CA LEU A 200 -3.90 -70.24 -20.92
C LEU A 200 -3.63 -70.52 -22.41
N GLU A 201 -2.47 -70.13 -22.92
CA GLU A 201 -2.10 -70.28 -24.33
C GLU A 201 -1.63 -71.71 -24.68
N GLU A 202 -1.17 -72.47 -23.68
CA GLU A 202 -0.82 -73.88 -23.84
C GLU A 202 -2.09 -74.75 -23.97
N GLU A 203 -2.53 -74.97 -25.21
CA GLU A 203 -3.47 -76.06 -25.52
C GLU A 203 -2.83 -77.39 -25.11
N ASP A 204 -3.52 -78.19 -24.28
CA ASP A 204 -2.94 -79.38 -23.65
C ASP A 204 -2.30 -80.30 -24.72
N PRO A 205 -0.96 -80.42 -24.77
CA PRO A 205 -0.28 -81.21 -25.80
C PRO A 205 -0.68 -82.68 -25.71
N GLU A 206 -1.15 -83.14 -24.55
CA GLU A 206 -1.70 -84.48 -24.39
C GLU A 206 -2.99 -84.65 -25.17
N ASP A 207 -3.91 -83.67 -25.17
CA ASP A 207 -5.19 -83.78 -25.87
C ASP A 207 -5.01 -83.86 -27.39
N ARG A 208 -4.07 -83.09 -27.97
CA ARG A 208 -3.72 -83.21 -29.40
C ARG A 208 -3.13 -84.58 -29.74
N ALA A 209 -2.18 -85.06 -28.94
CA ALA A 209 -1.57 -86.37 -29.13
C ALA A 209 -2.58 -87.52 -28.93
N ASN A 210 -3.54 -87.36 -28.02
CA ASN A 210 -4.59 -88.33 -27.75
C ASN A 210 -5.59 -88.43 -28.91
N VAL A 211 -5.95 -87.32 -29.57
CA VAL A 211 -6.80 -87.34 -30.78
C VAL A 211 -6.11 -88.08 -31.93
N GLU A 212 -4.82 -87.85 -32.14
CA GLU A 212 -4.06 -88.52 -33.20
C GLU A 212 -3.93 -90.03 -32.95
N LYS A 213 -3.58 -90.43 -31.73
CA LYS A 213 -3.55 -91.84 -31.31
C LYS A 213 -4.92 -92.50 -31.44
N LEU A 214 -6.00 -91.82 -31.07
CA LEU A 214 -7.36 -92.33 -31.20
C LEU A 214 -7.72 -92.61 -32.66
N ARG A 215 -7.39 -91.69 -33.57
CA ARG A 215 -7.60 -91.89 -35.02
C ARG A 215 -6.79 -93.08 -35.54
N GLU A 216 -5.53 -93.21 -35.12
CA GLU A 216 -4.68 -94.35 -35.48
C GLU A 216 -5.26 -95.70 -35.01
N ILE A 217 -5.73 -95.77 -33.76
CA ILE A 217 -6.35 -96.97 -33.19
C ILE A 217 -7.67 -97.29 -33.90
N CYS A 218 -8.49 -96.29 -34.21
CA CYS A 218 -9.74 -96.50 -34.96
C CYS A 218 -9.47 -97.02 -36.38
N MET A 219 -8.49 -96.47 -37.09
CA MET A 219 -8.08 -96.99 -38.41
C MET A 219 -7.61 -98.45 -38.32
N ARG A 220 -6.83 -98.79 -37.28
CA ARG A 220 -6.38 -100.17 -37.05
C ARG A 220 -7.55 -101.11 -36.74
N LEU A 221 -8.53 -100.64 -35.96
CA LEU A 221 -9.74 -101.40 -35.64
C LEU A 221 -10.61 -101.64 -36.88
N ILE A 222 -10.78 -100.64 -37.76
CA ILE A 222 -11.48 -100.79 -39.05
C ILE A 222 -10.79 -101.85 -39.89
N LYS A 223 -9.45 -101.80 -40.00
CA LYS A 223 -8.69 -102.81 -40.74
C LYS A 223 -8.93 -104.23 -40.20
N TYR A 224 -8.79 -104.43 -38.89
CA TYR A 224 -8.99 -105.76 -38.30
C TYR A 224 -10.42 -106.26 -38.35
N THR A 225 -11.41 -105.38 -38.20
CA THR A 225 -12.83 -105.77 -38.32
C THR A 225 -13.17 -106.20 -39.73
N VAL A 226 -12.71 -105.45 -40.75
CA VAL A 226 -12.85 -105.84 -42.16
C VAL A 226 -12.17 -107.19 -42.42
N GLU A 227 -10.91 -107.35 -42.04
CA GLU A 227 -10.19 -108.62 -42.20
C GLU A 227 -10.88 -109.79 -41.48
N THR A 228 -11.42 -109.57 -40.28
CA THR A 228 -12.13 -110.59 -39.51
C THR A 228 -13.47 -110.96 -40.14
N VAL A 229 -14.23 -109.98 -40.65
CA VAL A 229 -15.51 -110.25 -41.32
C VAL A 229 -15.26 -110.99 -42.64
N ARG A 230 -14.27 -110.57 -43.43
CA ARG A 230 -13.88 -111.25 -44.67
C ARG A 230 -13.48 -112.70 -44.42
N THR A 231 -12.57 -112.95 -43.47
CA THR A 231 -12.13 -114.31 -43.13
C THR A 231 -13.25 -115.18 -42.56
N LYS A 232 -14.19 -114.61 -41.80
CA LYS A 232 -15.40 -115.33 -41.35
C LYS A 232 -16.33 -115.68 -42.50
N LEU A 233 -16.48 -114.78 -43.46
CA LEU A 233 -17.31 -114.99 -44.65
C LEU A 233 -16.70 -116.06 -45.56
N ASP A 234 -15.39 -115.97 -45.83
CA ASP A 234 -14.63 -116.99 -46.56
C ASP A 234 -14.77 -118.37 -45.90
N ARG A 235 -14.65 -118.44 -44.57
CA ARG A 235 -14.84 -119.67 -43.80
C ARG A 235 -16.26 -120.22 -43.96
N LEU A 236 -17.29 -119.38 -43.81
CA LEU A 236 -18.69 -119.79 -43.94
C LEU A 236 -19.03 -120.23 -45.37
N TYR A 237 -18.50 -119.56 -46.38
CA TYR A 237 -18.65 -119.92 -47.79
C TYR A 237 -18.03 -121.29 -48.07
N LEU A 238 -16.79 -121.53 -47.64
CA LEU A 238 -16.13 -122.82 -47.77
C LEU A 238 -16.83 -123.93 -46.95
N GLU A 239 -17.34 -123.61 -45.75
CA GLU A 239 -18.13 -124.54 -44.95
C GLU A 239 -19.45 -124.91 -45.64
N ALA A 240 -20.16 -123.93 -46.23
CA ALA A 240 -21.39 -124.16 -46.98
C ALA A 240 -21.15 -125.00 -48.25
N LEU A 241 -20.09 -124.70 -49.01
CA LEU A 241 -19.67 -125.53 -50.15
C LEU A 241 -19.34 -126.96 -49.71
N SER A 242 -18.62 -127.12 -48.59
CA SER A 242 -18.30 -128.45 -48.05
C SER A 242 -19.52 -129.21 -47.52
N ALA A 243 -20.54 -128.51 -47.03
CA ALA A 243 -21.80 -129.08 -46.59
C ALA A 243 -22.66 -129.52 -47.79
N ALA A 244 -22.71 -128.70 -48.84
CA ALA A 244 -23.37 -129.05 -50.10
C ALA A 244 -22.72 -130.28 -50.75
N HIS A 245 -21.38 -130.36 -50.76
CA HIS A 245 -20.65 -131.53 -51.28
C HIS A 245 -20.84 -132.82 -50.44
N ARG A 246 -21.19 -132.71 -49.15
CA ARG A 246 -21.52 -133.86 -48.29
C ARG A 246 -22.99 -134.29 -48.39
N GLY A 247 -23.85 -133.48 -49.03
CA GLY A 247 -25.31 -133.66 -49.09
C GLY A 247 -25.87 -134.32 -50.35
N GLU A 248 -25.04 -134.82 -51.28
CA GLU A 248 -25.53 -135.49 -52.49
C GLU A 248 -26.11 -136.89 -52.21
N ALA A 249 -27.42 -136.95 -51.96
CA ALA A 249 -28.26 -138.11 -52.29
C ALA A 249 -29.76 -137.77 -52.30
N ALA A 250 -30.23 -136.89 -53.19
CA ALA A 250 -31.53 -137.01 -53.87
C ALA A 250 -31.82 -135.81 -54.81
N SER A 251 -31.99 -136.14 -56.10
CA SER A 251 -32.71 -135.41 -57.15
C SER A 251 -32.31 -133.97 -57.53
N ALA A 252 -31.43 -133.91 -58.53
CA ALA A 252 -31.64 -133.32 -59.87
C ALA A 252 -31.71 -131.78 -60.06
N PRO A 253 -31.23 -131.29 -61.21
CA PRO A 253 -30.39 -130.09 -61.29
C PRO A 253 -30.94 -129.00 -62.23
N SER A 254 -30.70 -127.72 -61.93
CA SER A 254 -30.40 -126.62 -62.89
C SER A 254 -30.51 -125.22 -62.27
N ASP A 255 -31.19 -125.07 -61.12
CA ASP A 255 -31.29 -123.77 -60.43
C ASP A 255 -30.11 -123.51 -59.48
N ASP A 256 -29.50 -124.55 -58.89
CA ASP A 256 -28.35 -124.42 -57.97
C ASP A 256 -27.15 -123.66 -58.56
N ALA A 257 -26.92 -123.75 -59.89
CA ALA A 257 -25.80 -123.08 -60.55
C ALA A 257 -26.07 -121.59 -60.81
N ASN A 258 -27.34 -121.19 -60.97
CA ASN A 258 -27.74 -119.79 -61.06
C ASN A 258 -27.83 -119.17 -59.67
N ASP A 259 -28.33 -119.92 -58.69
CA ASP A 259 -28.41 -119.50 -57.29
C ASP A 259 -27.00 -119.37 -56.68
N ALA A 260 -26.06 -120.26 -57.01
CA ALA A 260 -24.66 -120.12 -56.58
C ALA A 260 -23.97 -118.87 -57.15
N LYS A 261 -24.27 -118.49 -58.41
CA LYS A 261 -23.74 -117.27 -59.02
C LYS A 261 -24.40 -116.01 -58.46
N ALA A 262 -25.71 -116.05 -58.20
CA ALA A 262 -26.40 -114.96 -57.53
C ALA A 262 -25.82 -114.74 -56.11
N LEU A 263 -25.53 -115.83 -55.39
CA LEU A 263 -24.84 -115.76 -54.10
C LEU A 263 -23.41 -115.25 -54.23
N GLU A 264 -22.67 -115.60 -55.27
CA GLU A 264 -21.33 -115.06 -55.55
C GLU A 264 -21.37 -113.54 -55.80
N ASP A 265 -22.31 -113.07 -56.63
CA ASP A 265 -22.53 -111.65 -56.91
C ASP A 265 -22.96 -110.88 -55.63
N GLU A 266 -23.84 -111.48 -54.81
CA GLU A 266 -24.24 -110.93 -53.51
C GLU A 266 -23.07 -110.87 -52.52
N LEU A 267 -22.19 -111.87 -52.52
CA LEU A 267 -20.98 -111.89 -51.69
C LEU A 267 -19.96 -110.84 -52.15
N GLU A 268 -19.76 -110.68 -53.46
CA GLU A 268 -18.92 -109.62 -54.02
C GLU A 268 -19.46 -108.22 -53.66
N SER A 269 -20.77 -108.02 -53.77
CA SER A 269 -21.44 -106.80 -53.31
C SER A 269 -21.18 -106.57 -51.81
N LEU A 270 -21.36 -107.60 -50.98
CA LEU A 270 -21.10 -107.52 -49.53
C LEU A 270 -19.63 -107.20 -49.23
N TYR A 271 -18.67 -107.73 -50.00
CA TYR A 271 -17.24 -107.45 -49.86
C TYR A 271 -16.88 -105.98 -50.09
N THR A 272 -17.60 -105.30 -51.00
CA THR A 272 -17.44 -103.85 -51.23
C THR A 272 -18.05 -103.02 -50.10
N GLU A 273 -19.17 -103.49 -49.53
CA GLU A 273 -19.90 -102.77 -48.49
C GLU A 273 -19.27 -102.91 -47.09
N ILE A 274 -18.63 -104.05 -46.79
CA ILE A 274 -18.01 -104.34 -45.48
C ILE A 274 -17.07 -103.22 -45.00
N LEU A 275 -16.28 -102.61 -45.90
CA LEU A 275 -15.37 -101.52 -45.52
C LEU A 275 -16.15 -100.28 -45.05
N SER A 276 -17.16 -99.87 -45.82
CA SER A 276 -17.97 -98.69 -45.51
C SER A 276 -18.78 -98.86 -44.23
N VAL A 277 -19.33 -100.06 -44.00
CA VAL A 277 -20.08 -100.39 -42.78
C VAL A 277 -19.15 -100.49 -41.57
N ALA A 278 -17.98 -101.10 -41.73
CA ALA A 278 -16.98 -101.16 -40.66
C ALA A 278 -16.48 -99.77 -40.27
N GLN A 279 -16.19 -98.92 -41.26
CA GLN A 279 -15.81 -97.53 -41.03
C GLN A 279 -16.91 -96.77 -40.26
N MET A 280 -18.15 -96.79 -40.77
CA MET A 280 -19.28 -96.12 -40.12
C MET A 280 -19.52 -96.66 -38.70
N SER A 281 -19.41 -97.97 -38.49
CA SER A 281 -19.62 -98.58 -37.16
C SER A 281 -18.55 -98.16 -36.14
N VAL A 282 -17.27 -98.12 -36.54
CA VAL A 282 -16.17 -97.73 -35.66
C VAL A 282 -16.20 -96.22 -35.40
N GLU A 283 -16.51 -95.43 -36.42
CA GLU A 283 -16.67 -93.99 -36.28
C GLU A 283 -17.81 -93.65 -35.30
N GLN A 284 -18.96 -94.31 -35.43
CA GLN A 284 -20.12 -94.05 -34.58
C GLN A 284 -19.97 -94.60 -33.16
N GLN A 285 -19.35 -95.77 -32.97
CA GLN A 285 -19.21 -96.40 -31.65
C GLN A 285 -18.04 -95.83 -30.83
N TYR A 286 -16.94 -95.43 -31.48
CA TYR A 286 -15.70 -95.11 -30.78
C TYR A 286 -15.17 -93.71 -31.08
N LEU A 287 -15.13 -93.30 -32.36
CA LEU A 287 -14.52 -92.01 -32.73
C LEU A 287 -15.39 -90.83 -32.31
N GLU A 288 -16.68 -90.82 -32.66
CA GLU A 288 -17.58 -89.72 -32.33
C GLU A 288 -17.77 -89.51 -30.81
N PRO A 289 -18.01 -90.56 -29.99
CA PRO A 289 -18.16 -90.37 -28.55
C PRO A 289 -16.88 -89.86 -27.89
N ALA A 290 -15.71 -90.31 -28.35
CA ALA A 290 -14.43 -89.85 -27.84
C ALA A 290 -14.14 -88.41 -28.26
N LEU A 291 -14.42 -88.01 -29.51
CA LEU A 291 -14.33 -86.62 -29.95
C LEU A 291 -15.31 -85.71 -29.20
N LYS A 292 -16.55 -86.17 -28.94
CA LYS A 292 -17.51 -85.45 -28.09
C LYS A 292 -17.00 -85.32 -26.65
N SER A 293 -16.37 -86.35 -26.09
CA SER A 293 -15.76 -86.27 -24.76
C SER A 293 -14.58 -85.30 -24.70
N ILE A 294 -13.74 -85.26 -25.74
CA ILE A 294 -12.61 -84.31 -25.84
C ILE A 294 -13.14 -82.89 -26.03
N SER A 295 -14.16 -82.70 -26.88
CA SER A 295 -14.85 -81.41 -27.04
C SER A 295 -15.51 -80.92 -25.75
N ASN A 296 -16.08 -81.82 -24.94
CA ASN A 296 -16.68 -81.47 -23.65
C ASN A 296 -15.60 -81.06 -22.63
N LYS A 297 -14.43 -81.71 -22.64
CA LYS A 297 -13.26 -81.28 -21.86
C LYS A 297 -12.74 -79.91 -22.36
N ASN A 298 -12.73 -79.69 -23.67
CA ASN A 298 -12.37 -78.41 -24.26
C ASN A 298 -13.41 -77.30 -23.93
N GLY A 299 -14.67 -77.65 -23.71
CA GLY A 299 -15.67 -76.74 -23.15
C GLY A 299 -15.34 -76.31 -21.71
N GLN A 300 -14.73 -77.19 -20.91
CA GLN A 300 -14.29 -76.87 -19.55
C GLN A 300 -13.01 -76.03 -19.54
N SER A 301 -12.06 -76.26 -20.46
CA SER A 301 -10.91 -75.36 -20.67
C SER A 301 -11.38 -73.99 -21.16
N LEU A 302 -12.37 -73.92 -22.06
CA LEU A 302 -12.98 -72.66 -22.47
C LEU A 302 -13.60 -71.91 -21.29
N GLY A 303 -14.31 -72.60 -20.39
CA GLY A 303 -14.83 -72.01 -19.15
C GLY A 303 -13.73 -71.47 -18.22
N ARG A 304 -12.60 -72.19 -18.08
CA ARG A 304 -11.42 -71.71 -17.34
C ARG A 304 -10.79 -70.49 -18.01
N THR A 305 -10.69 -70.49 -19.34
CA THR A 305 -10.14 -69.36 -20.08
C THR A 305 -11.04 -68.13 -19.98
N ALA A 306 -12.35 -68.29 -20.07
CA ALA A 306 -13.31 -67.20 -19.89
C ALA A 306 -13.21 -66.61 -18.47
N ALA A 307 -13.15 -67.45 -17.43
CA ALA A 307 -12.97 -66.98 -16.05
C ALA A 307 -11.62 -66.27 -15.85
N ALA A 308 -10.55 -66.75 -16.47
CA ALA A 308 -9.25 -66.13 -16.38
C ALA A 308 -9.16 -64.80 -17.16
N VAL A 309 -9.83 -64.69 -18.32
CA VAL A 309 -9.95 -63.43 -19.06
C VAL A 309 -10.73 -62.39 -18.27
N VAL A 310 -11.84 -62.77 -17.63
CA VAL A 310 -12.58 -61.86 -16.72
C VAL A 310 -11.69 -61.41 -15.56
N TYR A 311 -10.92 -62.31 -14.96
CA TYR A 311 -9.97 -61.94 -13.91
C TYR A 311 -8.86 -61.00 -14.41
N ILE A 312 -8.33 -61.23 -15.62
CA ILE A 312 -7.34 -60.34 -16.25
C ILE A 312 -7.95 -58.96 -16.47
N ASP A 313 -9.18 -58.89 -17.00
CA ASP A 313 -9.91 -57.65 -17.25
C ASP A 313 -10.14 -56.86 -15.94
N GLU A 314 -10.66 -57.51 -14.90
CA GLU A 314 -10.84 -56.92 -13.57
C GLU A 314 -9.52 -56.40 -12.97
N CYS A 315 -8.41 -57.12 -13.18
CA CYS A 315 -7.09 -56.68 -12.72
C CYS A 315 -6.56 -55.48 -13.52
N LEU A 316 -6.80 -55.43 -14.82
CA LEU A 316 -6.42 -54.30 -15.66
C LEU A 316 -7.25 -53.05 -15.32
N ASP A 317 -8.55 -53.20 -15.11
CA ASP A 317 -9.42 -52.13 -14.61
C ASP A 317 -8.95 -51.61 -13.25
N TYR A 318 -8.59 -52.51 -12.33
CA TYR A 318 -8.00 -52.14 -11.05
C TYR A 318 -6.72 -51.34 -11.22
N LEU A 319 -5.80 -51.76 -12.10
CA LEU A 319 -4.55 -51.07 -12.35
C LEU A 319 -4.77 -49.67 -12.96
N LEU A 320 -5.72 -49.54 -13.89
CA LEU A 320 -6.08 -48.26 -14.51
C LEU A 320 -6.66 -47.28 -13.49
N ASP A 321 -7.68 -47.69 -12.74
CA ASP A 321 -8.29 -46.84 -11.69
C ASP A 321 -7.27 -46.51 -10.58
N HIS A 322 -6.40 -47.45 -10.23
CA HIS A 322 -5.32 -47.22 -9.28
C HIS A 322 -4.32 -46.18 -9.80
N MET A 323 -3.88 -46.28 -11.06
CA MET A 323 -3.00 -45.31 -11.70
C MET A 323 -3.63 -43.92 -11.82
N GLU A 324 -4.91 -43.83 -12.19
CA GLU A 324 -5.65 -42.57 -12.25
C GLU A 324 -5.71 -41.91 -10.87
N ARG A 325 -6.07 -42.67 -9.82
CA ARG A 325 -6.09 -42.15 -8.44
C ARG A 325 -4.71 -41.74 -7.94
N LEU A 326 -3.66 -42.48 -8.28
CA LEU A 326 -2.28 -42.13 -7.94
C LEU A 326 -1.84 -40.87 -8.68
N SER A 327 -2.16 -40.73 -9.96
CA SER A 327 -1.82 -39.54 -10.77
C SER A 327 -2.47 -38.28 -10.21
N ALA A 328 -3.77 -38.30 -9.90
CA ALA A 328 -4.49 -37.18 -9.30
C ALA A 328 -3.90 -36.78 -7.93
N ARG A 329 -3.47 -37.75 -7.12
CA ARG A 329 -2.78 -37.49 -5.84
C ARG A 329 -1.39 -36.89 -6.03
N ILE A 330 -0.65 -37.31 -7.05
CA ILE A 330 0.64 -36.73 -7.39
C ILE A 330 0.47 -35.29 -7.90
N GLU A 331 -0.51 -35.03 -8.76
CA GLU A 331 -0.81 -33.67 -9.25
C GLU A 331 -1.18 -32.71 -8.12
N THR A 332 -2.06 -33.14 -7.21
CA THR A 332 -2.40 -32.35 -6.03
C THR A 332 -1.17 -32.11 -5.15
N PHE A 333 -0.34 -33.12 -4.90
CA PHE A 333 0.92 -32.94 -4.17
C PHE A 333 1.88 -31.97 -4.88
N GLN A 334 2.05 -32.08 -6.19
CA GLN A 334 2.89 -31.15 -6.98
C GLN A 334 2.36 -29.73 -6.91
N SER A 335 1.04 -29.53 -6.98
CA SER A 335 0.43 -28.22 -6.82
C SER A 335 0.68 -27.62 -5.44
N HIS A 336 0.61 -28.45 -4.38
CA HIS A 336 0.97 -28.05 -3.02
C HIS A 336 2.45 -27.70 -2.90
N GLN A 337 3.33 -28.50 -3.50
CA GLN A 337 4.76 -28.23 -3.52
C GLN A 337 5.09 -26.92 -4.27
N ALA A 338 4.46 -26.67 -5.42
CA ALA A 338 4.62 -25.43 -6.15
C ALA A 338 4.14 -24.23 -5.31
N ALA A 339 2.98 -24.35 -4.66
CA ALA A 339 2.46 -23.31 -3.78
C ALA A 339 3.40 -23.04 -2.58
N THR A 340 3.92 -24.08 -1.92
CA THR A 340 4.86 -23.89 -0.79
C THR A 340 6.17 -23.27 -1.26
N THR A 341 6.73 -23.68 -2.40
CA THR A 341 7.94 -23.05 -2.95
C THR A 341 7.73 -21.59 -3.31
N ASN A 342 6.57 -21.23 -3.88
CA ASN A 342 6.22 -19.83 -4.17
C ASN A 342 6.03 -19.00 -2.89
N LEU A 343 5.42 -19.57 -1.84
CA LEU A 343 5.30 -18.93 -0.54
C LEU A 343 6.68 -18.73 0.12
N VAL A 344 7.57 -19.71 0.03
CA VAL A 344 8.96 -19.58 0.53
C VAL A 344 9.74 -18.53 -0.27
N ALA A 345 9.58 -18.49 -1.59
CA ALA A 345 10.24 -17.49 -2.44
C ALA A 345 9.73 -16.07 -2.16
N THR A 346 8.41 -15.89 -2.05
CA THR A 346 7.80 -14.58 -1.72
C THR A 346 8.20 -14.13 -0.32
N THR A 347 8.12 -14.99 0.69
CA THR A 347 8.59 -14.66 2.06
C THR A 347 10.06 -14.28 2.09
N ARG A 348 10.94 -14.99 1.37
CA ARG A 348 12.36 -14.59 1.24
C ARG A 348 12.54 -13.25 0.53
N SER A 349 11.75 -12.98 -0.51
CA SER A 349 11.81 -11.69 -1.20
C SER A 349 11.36 -10.54 -0.29
N GLU A 350 10.29 -10.71 0.49
CA GLU A 350 9.79 -9.72 1.46
C GLU A 350 10.78 -9.52 2.61
N LEU A 351 11.44 -10.59 3.10
CA LEU A 351 12.51 -10.47 4.10
C LEU A 351 13.75 -9.73 3.56
N SER A 352 14.03 -9.85 2.26
CA SER A 352 15.18 -9.21 1.61
C SER A 352 14.98 -7.71 1.38
N VAL A 353 13.73 -7.21 1.41
CA VAL A 353 13.44 -5.78 1.33
C VAL A 353 13.80 -5.16 2.69
N PRO A 354 14.88 -4.37 2.80
CA PRO A 354 15.20 -3.73 4.06
C PRO A 354 14.04 -2.83 4.45
N ALA A 355 13.49 -3.04 5.65
CA ALA A 355 12.49 -2.16 6.24
C ALA A 355 13.00 -0.73 6.10
N SER A 356 12.31 0.08 5.29
CA SER A 356 12.74 1.42 4.94
C SER A 356 13.06 2.19 6.22
N THR A 357 14.36 2.33 6.50
CA THR A 357 14.78 3.20 7.59
C THR A 357 14.35 4.60 7.18
N PRO A 358 13.58 5.32 8.01
CA PRO A 358 13.24 6.68 7.67
C PRO A 358 14.56 7.45 7.57
N LYS A 359 14.91 7.87 6.35
CA LYS A 359 16.05 8.75 6.08
C LYS A 359 16.07 9.81 7.16
N LYS A 360 17.20 9.89 7.89
CA LYS A 360 17.49 10.94 8.88
C LYS A 360 17.01 12.28 8.30
N LYS A 361 15.90 12.80 8.82
CA LYS A 361 15.48 14.16 8.51
C LYS A 361 16.56 15.08 9.05
N THR A 362 17.12 15.86 8.15
CA THR A 362 17.93 17.06 8.41
C THR A 362 17.28 17.90 9.52
N PRO A 363 18.04 18.45 10.48
CA PRO A 363 17.48 19.28 11.54
C PRO A 363 17.32 20.70 11.00
N ALA A 364 16.23 20.98 10.28
CA ALA A 364 15.76 22.34 10.01
C ALA A 364 14.42 22.30 9.26
N GLN A 365 13.33 22.30 10.01
CA GLN A 365 12.17 23.15 9.74
C GLN A 365 11.18 22.89 10.86
N GLU A 366 11.09 23.88 11.74
CA GLU A 366 9.98 24.06 12.66
C GLU A 366 8.69 24.07 11.84
N LEU A 367 8.04 22.91 11.77
CA LEU A 367 6.65 22.83 11.37
C LEU A 367 5.86 23.52 12.47
N VAL A 368 5.58 24.81 12.25
CA VAL A 368 4.53 25.56 12.91
C VAL A 368 3.27 24.71 12.81
N SER A 369 2.89 24.10 13.94
CA SER A 369 1.59 23.45 14.06
C SER A 369 0.50 24.50 13.84
N PRO A 370 -0.58 24.19 13.10
CA PRO A 370 -1.68 25.13 12.97
C PRO A 370 -2.34 25.25 14.34
N VAL A 371 -2.06 26.34 15.04
CA VAL A 371 -2.79 26.76 16.24
C VAL A 371 -4.23 27.01 15.80
N ARG A 372 -5.05 25.98 15.94
CA ARG A 372 -6.51 26.08 15.84
C ARG A 372 -6.96 26.99 16.99
N ARG A 373 -7.18 28.27 16.70
CA ARG A 373 -7.84 29.22 17.61
C ARG A 373 -9.18 28.62 18.01
N ARG A 374 -9.26 28.07 19.22
CA ARG A 374 -10.50 27.61 19.83
C ARG A 374 -11.24 28.83 20.35
N ASN A 375 -12.18 29.33 19.56
CA ASN A 375 -13.18 30.28 20.04
C ASN A 375 -13.97 29.63 21.18
N THR A 376 -14.05 30.35 22.28
CA THR A 376 -14.87 30.05 23.45
C THR A 376 -16.33 30.38 23.15
N ALA A 377 -17.17 29.36 23.08
CA ALA A 377 -18.62 29.48 23.27
C ALA A 377 -19.10 28.29 24.13
N PRO A 378 -19.97 28.51 25.13
CA PRO A 378 -20.43 27.48 26.06
C PRO A 378 -21.73 26.81 25.59
N SER A 379 -22.04 25.64 26.17
CA SER A 379 -23.27 24.83 26.03
C SER A 379 -23.37 24.08 24.68
N SER A 380 -23.61 22.77 24.58
CA SER A 380 -24.50 21.88 25.33
C SER A 380 -24.17 20.38 25.03
N PRO A 381 -24.84 19.38 25.64
CA PRO A 381 -24.16 18.27 26.31
C PRO A 381 -23.96 16.99 25.49
N SER A 382 -22.98 16.23 26.01
CA SER A 382 -22.71 14.81 25.84
C SER A 382 -23.99 13.97 25.70
N ARG A 383 -24.11 13.27 24.56
CA ARG A 383 -24.98 12.09 24.45
C ARG A 383 -24.28 10.92 25.12
N GLN A 384 -24.73 10.63 26.33
CA GLN A 384 -24.69 9.29 26.90
C GLN A 384 -25.28 8.30 25.89
N ARG A 385 -24.52 7.25 25.56
CA ARG A 385 -25.09 5.97 25.16
C ARG A 385 -24.40 4.87 25.96
N SER A 386 -25.09 4.56 27.06
CA SER A 386 -25.34 3.22 27.59
C SER A 386 -24.18 2.23 27.55
N ASP A 387 -23.56 2.09 28.72
CA ASP A 387 -23.12 0.81 29.25
C ASP A 387 -24.13 -0.31 28.99
N THR A 388 -23.69 -1.35 28.29
CA THR A 388 -24.20 -2.71 28.49
C THR A 388 -23.04 -3.58 28.96
N ALA A 389 -22.72 -3.44 30.24
CA ALA A 389 -22.03 -4.47 30.99
C ALA A 389 -23.05 -5.56 31.33
N ASN A 390 -22.95 -6.73 30.70
CA ASN A 390 -23.09 -8.06 31.32
C ASN A 390 -23.21 -9.17 30.27
N ARG A 391 -22.07 -9.75 29.87
CA ARG A 391 -21.92 -11.21 29.90
C ARG A 391 -20.43 -11.59 29.91
N ARG A 392 -19.85 -11.59 31.11
CA ARG A 392 -18.67 -12.42 31.41
C ARG A 392 -19.15 -13.86 31.51
N GLN A 393 -19.24 -14.57 30.39
CA GLN A 393 -19.38 -16.03 30.37
C GLN A 393 -18.57 -16.61 29.20
N SER A 394 -17.67 -17.52 29.57
CA SER A 394 -16.99 -18.54 28.77
C SER A 394 -16.05 -18.10 27.64
N LEU A 395 -14.77 -18.24 27.96
CA LEU A 395 -13.59 -18.14 27.09
C LEU A 395 -13.35 -19.46 26.32
N LEU A 396 -14.41 -20.15 25.91
CA LEU A 396 -14.35 -21.46 25.25
C LEU A 396 -15.36 -21.50 24.11
N ASP A 397 -14.82 -21.60 22.89
CA ASP A 397 -15.50 -21.75 21.59
C ASP A 397 -16.52 -20.66 21.19
N GLU A 398 -16.00 -19.49 20.81
CA GLU A 398 -16.71 -18.61 19.88
C GLU A 398 -16.27 -18.96 18.44
N PRO A 399 -17.19 -19.22 17.50
CA PRO A 399 -16.82 -19.58 16.15
C PRO A 399 -16.00 -18.44 15.51
N PRO A 400 -14.91 -18.76 14.80
CA PRO A 400 -13.92 -17.77 14.34
C PRO A 400 -14.52 -16.68 13.44
N LEU A 401 -15.64 -16.99 12.77
CA LEU A 401 -16.38 -16.05 11.94
C LEU A 401 -17.01 -14.91 12.77
N GLU A 402 -17.59 -15.20 13.93
CA GLU A 402 -18.24 -14.19 14.78
C GLU A 402 -17.22 -13.27 15.45
N ALA A 403 -16.07 -13.82 15.87
CA ALA A 403 -14.94 -13.05 16.36
C ALA A 403 -14.40 -12.08 15.29
N LEU A 404 -14.30 -12.55 14.04
CA LEU A 404 -13.87 -11.73 12.90
C LEU A 404 -14.90 -10.62 12.61
N LEU A 405 -16.19 -10.94 12.57
CA LEU A 405 -17.26 -9.97 12.34
C LEU A 405 -17.30 -8.90 13.43
N ARG A 406 -17.09 -9.27 14.70
CA ARG A 406 -16.96 -8.32 15.81
C ARG A 406 -15.71 -7.44 15.68
N SER A 407 -14.56 -8.01 15.31
CA SER A 407 -13.33 -7.24 15.09
C SER A 407 -13.47 -6.22 13.95
N LEU A 408 -14.28 -6.57 12.94
CA LEU A 408 -14.60 -5.68 11.83
C LEU A 408 -15.76 -4.72 12.13
N ALA A 409 -16.35 -4.76 13.32
CA ALA A 409 -17.54 -4.00 13.71
C ALA A 409 -18.73 -4.19 12.74
N ILE A 410 -18.97 -5.44 12.33
CA ILE A 410 -20.07 -5.85 11.47
C ILE A 410 -21.09 -6.60 12.33
N ALA A 411 -22.27 -6.03 12.52
CA ALA A 411 -23.39 -6.69 13.19
C ALA A 411 -24.30 -7.31 12.14
N LEU A 412 -24.52 -8.63 12.22
CA LEU A 412 -25.48 -9.34 11.37
C LEU A 412 -26.78 -9.57 12.15
N PRO A 413 -27.94 -9.60 11.48
CA PRO A 413 -29.19 -9.96 12.13
C PRO A 413 -29.12 -11.42 12.59
N GLU A 414 -29.50 -11.71 13.84
CA GLU A 414 -29.36 -13.05 14.46
C GLU A 414 -30.26 -14.13 13.82
N ASP A 415 -31.19 -13.77 12.94
CA ASP A 415 -32.23 -14.66 12.38
C ASP A 415 -32.09 -14.94 10.85
N THR A 416 -30.93 -14.71 10.23
CA THR A 416 -30.77 -14.94 8.77
C THR A 416 -30.13 -16.28 8.44
N ASP A 417 -30.83 -17.10 7.64
CA ASP A 417 -30.26 -18.31 7.01
C ASP A 417 -28.96 -18.01 6.24
N GLY A 418 -28.13 -19.02 5.98
CA GLY A 418 -26.88 -18.92 5.22
C GLY A 418 -26.92 -17.99 3.98
N PRO A 419 -27.91 -18.07 3.07
CA PRO A 419 -28.01 -17.13 1.94
C PRO A 419 -28.34 -15.69 2.34
N GLY A 420 -29.12 -15.48 3.41
CA GLY A 420 -29.43 -14.15 3.94
C GLY A 420 -28.22 -13.48 4.61
N GLN A 421 -27.39 -14.27 5.29
CA GLN A 421 -26.12 -13.83 5.85
C GLN A 421 -25.13 -13.40 4.75
N VAL A 422 -25.02 -14.15 3.65
CA VAL A 422 -24.18 -13.77 2.50
C VAL A 422 -24.67 -12.49 1.84
N ALA A 423 -25.99 -12.33 1.68
CA ALA A 423 -26.58 -11.10 1.13
C ALA A 423 -26.27 -9.88 2.02
N ALA A 424 -26.46 -9.99 3.34
CA ALA A 424 -26.13 -8.93 4.29
C ALA A 424 -24.65 -8.54 4.26
N LEU A 425 -23.74 -9.52 4.24
CA LEU A 425 -22.30 -9.28 4.13
C LEU A 425 -21.93 -8.59 2.82
N SER A 426 -22.53 -9.03 1.70
CA SER A 426 -22.29 -8.40 0.39
C SER A 426 -22.75 -6.94 0.34
N ALA A 427 -23.88 -6.62 0.97
CA ALA A 427 -24.40 -5.26 1.09
C ALA A 427 -23.48 -4.37 1.94
N ILE A 428 -23.03 -4.87 3.09
CA ILE A 428 -22.10 -4.15 3.97
C ILE A 428 -20.75 -3.95 3.26
N LEU A 429 -20.29 -4.93 2.49
CA LEU A 429 -19.07 -4.81 1.69
C LEU A 429 -19.23 -3.72 0.62
N ALA A 430 -20.34 -3.73 -0.12
CA ALA A 430 -20.63 -2.70 -1.12
C ALA A 430 -20.70 -1.30 -0.49
N GLU A 431 -21.35 -1.16 0.67
CA GLU A 431 -21.43 0.09 1.42
C GLU A 431 -20.05 0.56 1.89
N ARG A 432 -19.20 -0.34 2.39
CA ARG A 432 -17.83 0.01 2.80
C ARG A 432 -16.96 0.40 1.62
N ARG A 433 -17.09 -0.26 0.47
CA ARG A 433 -16.39 0.12 -0.76
C ARG A 433 -16.81 1.51 -1.24
N ALA A 434 -18.12 1.79 -1.24
CA ALA A 434 -18.64 3.12 -1.59
C ALA A 434 -18.13 4.21 -0.63
N LYS A 435 -18.15 3.95 0.68
CA LYS A 435 -17.57 4.88 1.68
C LYS A 435 -16.07 5.08 1.47
N ALA A 436 -15.32 4.03 1.14
CA ALA A 436 -13.90 4.15 0.87
C ALA A 436 -13.62 5.00 -0.39
N SER A 437 -14.40 4.82 -1.47
CA SER A 437 -14.29 5.67 -2.65
C SER A 437 -14.68 7.12 -2.36
N ASP A 438 -15.70 7.35 -1.55
CA ASP A 438 -16.13 8.70 -1.17
C ASP A 438 -15.07 9.40 -0.30
N VAL A 439 -14.47 8.70 0.66
CA VAL A 439 -13.38 9.23 1.48
C VAL A 439 -12.15 9.53 0.61
N ALA A 440 -11.82 8.65 -0.33
CA ALA A 440 -10.71 8.88 -1.27
C ALA A 440 -10.96 10.12 -2.14
N ARG A 441 -12.18 10.26 -2.70
CA ARG A 441 -12.57 11.44 -3.48
C ARG A 441 -12.51 12.72 -2.64
N ASN A 442 -13.07 12.71 -1.44
CA ASN A 442 -13.05 13.88 -0.56
C ASN A 442 -11.62 14.25 -0.12
N ALA A 443 -10.75 13.26 0.11
CA ALA A 443 -9.35 13.50 0.42
C ALA A 443 -8.61 14.11 -0.77
N GLN A 444 -8.88 13.63 -1.99
CA GLN A 444 -8.35 14.20 -3.22
C GLN A 444 -8.83 15.65 -3.43
N GLU A 445 -10.13 15.91 -3.31
CA GLU A 445 -10.70 17.26 -3.44
C GLU A 445 -10.12 18.22 -2.39
N SER A 446 -9.94 17.76 -1.15
CA SER A 446 -9.30 18.56 -0.10
C SER A 446 -7.83 18.84 -0.39
N LEU A 447 -7.11 17.87 -0.96
CA LEU A 447 -5.71 18.04 -1.36
C LEU A 447 -5.61 19.02 -2.54
N GLU A 448 -6.43 18.85 -3.57
CA GLU A 448 -6.48 19.73 -4.74
C GLU A 448 -6.83 21.17 -4.32
N SER A 449 -7.84 21.33 -3.46
CA SER A 449 -8.21 22.65 -2.93
C SER A 449 -7.06 23.29 -2.15
N THR A 450 -6.42 22.55 -1.24
CA THR A 450 -5.29 23.06 -0.45
C THR A 450 -4.08 23.38 -1.32
N ALA A 451 -3.76 22.52 -2.29
CA ALA A 451 -2.66 22.72 -3.23
C ALA A 451 -2.92 23.94 -4.12
N SER A 452 -4.14 24.11 -4.63
CA SER A 452 -4.52 25.28 -5.43
C SER A 452 -4.42 26.58 -4.63
N ALA A 453 -4.82 26.58 -3.36
CA ALA A 453 -4.68 27.74 -2.47
C ALA A 453 -3.20 28.08 -2.22
N GLN A 454 -2.35 27.09 -1.91
CA GLN A 454 -0.91 27.30 -1.72
C GLN A 454 -0.20 27.76 -3.01
N LEU A 455 -0.62 27.25 -4.17
CA LEU A 455 -0.11 27.70 -5.46
C LEU A 455 -0.57 29.13 -5.79
N ALA A 456 -1.79 29.50 -5.45
CA ALA A 456 -2.28 30.87 -5.60
C ALA A 456 -1.54 31.84 -4.67
N ASP A 457 -1.36 31.48 -3.40
CA ASP A 457 -0.63 32.27 -2.41
C ASP A 457 0.84 32.43 -2.79
N SER A 458 1.50 31.35 -3.23
CA SER A 458 2.89 31.42 -3.70
C SER A 458 3.02 32.23 -4.98
N LYS A 459 2.08 32.14 -5.93
CA LYS A 459 2.04 33.00 -7.10
C LYS A 459 1.88 34.47 -6.71
N LEU A 460 1.00 34.78 -5.76
CA LEU A 460 0.80 36.14 -5.24
C LEU A 460 2.07 36.63 -4.54
N ALA A 461 2.72 35.80 -3.71
CA ALA A 461 3.97 36.15 -3.06
C ALA A 461 5.10 36.41 -4.07
N ILE A 462 5.21 35.59 -5.13
CA ILE A 462 6.16 35.81 -6.23
C ILE A 462 5.83 37.09 -6.99
N GLN A 463 4.55 37.40 -7.23
CA GLN A 463 4.12 38.65 -7.84
C GLN A 463 4.50 39.84 -6.95
N LEU A 464 4.23 39.80 -5.64
CA LEU A 464 4.62 40.87 -4.72
C LEU A 464 6.13 41.05 -4.63
N LEU A 465 6.90 39.96 -4.61
CA LEU A 465 8.37 40.02 -4.63
C LEU A 465 8.86 40.61 -5.96
N ARG A 466 8.28 40.19 -7.08
CA ARG A 466 8.59 40.75 -8.40
C ARG A 466 8.24 42.24 -8.44
N ASP A 467 7.07 42.64 -7.96
CA ASP A 467 6.62 44.03 -7.96
C ASP A 467 7.48 44.88 -7.02
N SER A 468 7.90 44.35 -5.87
CA SER A 468 8.83 45.01 -4.96
C SER A 468 10.23 45.17 -5.56
N LEU A 469 10.76 44.15 -6.25
CA LEU A 469 12.05 44.19 -6.93
C LEU A 469 12.02 45.12 -8.15
N LEU A 470 10.89 45.19 -8.84
CA LEU A 470 10.69 46.06 -9.99
C LEU A 470 10.37 47.50 -9.56
N ALA A 471 9.77 47.73 -8.40
CA ALA A 471 9.52 49.07 -7.86
C ALA A 471 10.80 49.86 -7.56
N GLU A 472 11.88 49.17 -7.16
CA GLU A 472 13.20 49.78 -6.93
C GLU A 472 14.06 49.88 -8.21
N SER A 473 13.58 49.31 -9.33
CA SER A 473 14.27 49.32 -10.62
C SER A 473 13.71 50.42 -11.53
N PRO A 474 14.54 51.18 -12.27
CA PRO A 474 14.07 52.13 -13.28
C PRO A 474 13.35 51.46 -14.47
N PHE A 475 13.29 50.13 -14.49
CA PHE A 475 12.55 49.32 -15.46
C PHE A 475 11.23 48.77 -14.88
N GLY A 476 10.71 49.36 -13.80
CA GLY A 476 9.54 48.86 -13.06
C GLY A 476 8.25 48.75 -13.86
N ASP A 477 8.13 49.53 -14.93
CA ASP A 477 7.00 49.47 -15.87
C ASP A 477 7.49 48.82 -17.18
N VAL A 478 7.73 47.50 -17.17
CA VAL A 478 8.01 46.77 -18.41
C VAL A 478 6.72 46.69 -19.22
N ARG A 479 6.41 47.75 -19.96
CA ARG A 479 5.39 47.76 -21.01
C ARG A 479 5.91 46.90 -22.16
N LEU A 480 5.51 45.64 -22.18
CA LEU A 480 5.85 44.69 -23.26
C LEU A 480 5.04 44.92 -24.55
N VAL A 481 4.30 46.03 -24.63
CA VAL A 481 3.55 46.40 -25.81
C VAL A 481 4.13 47.71 -26.33
N ASP A 482 4.62 47.67 -27.58
CA ASP A 482 5.05 48.84 -28.33
C ASP A 482 3.96 49.92 -28.24
N GLU A 483 4.33 51.17 -27.90
CA GLU A 483 3.37 52.30 -27.82
C GLU A 483 2.60 52.44 -29.14
N GLY A 484 3.20 52.05 -30.27
CA GLY A 484 2.52 51.98 -31.56
C GLY A 484 1.38 50.94 -31.61
N ILE A 485 1.52 49.81 -30.92
CA ILE A 485 0.49 48.77 -30.84
C ILE A 485 -0.63 49.21 -29.90
N GLU A 486 -0.33 49.82 -28.74
CA GLU A 486 -1.38 50.38 -27.87
C GLU A 486 -2.15 51.50 -28.56
N ALA A 487 -1.46 52.40 -29.29
CA ALA A 487 -2.11 53.39 -30.13
C ALA A 487 -2.98 52.74 -31.20
N SER A 488 -2.51 51.67 -31.84
CA SER A 488 -3.30 50.93 -32.85
C SER A 488 -4.54 50.25 -32.25
N ILE A 489 -4.44 49.70 -31.04
CA ILE A 489 -5.57 49.06 -30.32
C ILE A 489 -6.57 50.12 -29.88
N ALA A 490 -6.11 51.29 -29.42
CA ALA A 490 -6.98 52.41 -29.09
C ALA A 490 -7.72 52.94 -30.33
N VAL A 491 -7.03 53.03 -31.47
CA VAL A 491 -7.66 53.38 -32.77
C VAL A 491 -8.65 52.30 -33.19
N LEU A 492 -8.30 51.02 -33.07
CA LEU A 492 -9.21 49.90 -33.38
C LEU A 492 -10.44 49.92 -32.47
N GLY A 493 -10.27 50.24 -31.19
CA GLY A 493 -11.36 50.40 -30.23
C GLY A 493 -12.29 51.55 -30.62
N GLN A 494 -11.75 52.69 -31.05
CA GLN A 494 -12.55 53.80 -31.57
C GLN A 494 -13.26 53.45 -32.89
N GLU A 495 -12.62 52.67 -33.75
CA GLU A 495 -13.22 52.19 -35.00
C GLU A 495 -14.34 51.17 -34.73
N VAL A 496 -14.17 50.28 -33.75
CA VAL A 496 -15.20 49.34 -33.31
C VAL A 496 -16.38 50.07 -32.67
N GLU A 497 -16.13 51.10 -31.85
CA GLU A 497 -17.22 51.92 -31.28
C GLU A 497 -17.98 52.66 -32.38
N LYS A 498 -17.27 53.22 -33.38
CA LYS A 498 -17.91 53.80 -34.58
C LYS A 498 -18.70 52.78 -35.39
N ILE A 499 -18.19 51.55 -35.55
CA ILE A 499 -18.91 50.47 -36.24
C ILE A 499 -20.16 50.09 -35.45
N LYS A 500 -20.06 49.95 -34.13
CA LYS A 500 -21.18 49.66 -33.25
C LYS A 500 -22.24 50.76 -33.32
N GLU A 501 -21.85 52.02 -33.29
CA GLU A 501 -22.76 53.16 -33.43
C GLU A 501 -23.43 53.18 -34.81
N ARG A 502 -22.69 52.84 -35.89
CA ARG A 502 -23.27 52.67 -37.23
C ARG A 502 -24.24 51.47 -37.30
N VAL A 503 -23.93 50.37 -36.63
CA VAL A 503 -24.82 49.19 -36.56
C VAL A 503 -26.09 49.54 -35.80
N GLU A 504 -25.98 50.24 -34.66
CA GLU A 504 -27.13 50.71 -33.89
C GLU A 504 -28.00 51.69 -34.70
N GLN A 505 -27.40 52.59 -35.49
CA GLN A 505 -28.13 53.46 -36.41
C GLN A 505 -28.84 52.69 -37.53
N VAL A 506 -28.22 51.63 -38.08
CA VAL A 506 -28.82 50.77 -39.10
C VAL A 506 -29.97 49.94 -38.52
N ASP A 507 -29.82 49.41 -37.31
CA ASP A 507 -30.88 48.66 -36.64
C ASP A 507 -32.04 49.56 -36.19
N ALA A 508 -31.76 50.78 -35.74
CA ALA A 508 -32.79 51.79 -35.51
C ALA A 508 -33.54 52.15 -36.81
N GLY A 509 -32.83 52.25 -37.94
CA GLY A 509 -33.43 52.44 -39.27
C GLY A 509 -34.32 51.29 -39.71
N LYS A 510 -33.89 50.03 -39.51
CA LYS A 510 -34.69 48.83 -39.81
C LYS A 510 -35.91 48.69 -38.88
N ALA A 511 -35.77 49.04 -37.60
CA ALA A 511 -36.88 49.04 -36.65
C ALA A 511 -37.95 50.07 -37.05
N ARG A 512 -37.54 51.26 -37.49
CA ARG A 512 -38.46 52.30 -37.99
C ARG A 512 -39.21 51.83 -39.23
N GLN A 513 -38.51 51.26 -40.22
CA GLN A 513 -39.12 50.67 -41.42
C GLN A 513 -40.09 49.51 -41.12
N ARG A 514 -39.78 48.65 -40.14
CA ARG A 514 -40.70 47.60 -39.68
C ARG A 514 -41.96 48.18 -39.03
N SER A 515 -41.82 49.27 -38.27
CA SER A 515 -42.96 49.95 -37.62
C SER A 515 -43.88 50.63 -38.64
N ASP A 516 -43.31 51.23 -39.69
CA ASP A 516 -44.07 51.88 -40.76
C ASP A 516 -44.81 50.85 -41.61
N LYS A 517 -44.14 49.76 -42.01
CA LYS A 517 -44.79 48.63 -42.70
C LYS A 517 -45.87 47.97 -41.84
N ARG A 518 -45.68 47.86 -40.52
CA ARG A 518 -46.69 47.33 -39.59
C ARG A 518 -47.89 48.27 -39.48
N ARG A 519 -47.68 49.59 -39.42
CA ARG A 519 -48.78 50.57 -39.43
C ARG A 519 -49.54 50.58 -40.76
N GLU A 520 -48.85 50.46 -41.89
CA GLU A 520 -49.47 50.36 -43.22
C GLU A 520 -50.26 49.05 -43.39
N PHE A 521 -49.76 47.94 -42.85
CA PHE A 521 -50.46 46.66 -42.85
C PHE A 521 -51.73 46.70 -41.98
N ILE A 522 -51.66 47.30 -40.79
CA ILE A 522 -52.83 47.48 -39.90
C ILE A 522 -53.86 48.43 -40.56
N ALA A 523 -53.42 49.47 -41.27
CA ALA A 523 -54.33 50.36 -41.98
C ALA A 523 -55.04 49.69 -43.17
N ARG A 524 -54.39 48.74 -43.86
CA ARG A 524 -54.99 48.03 -45.01
C ARG A 524 -55.88 46.84 -44.63
N TRP A 525 -55.73 46.29 -43.44
CA TRP A 525 -56.41 45.04 -43.04
C TRP A 525 -57.11 45.11 -41.68
N GLY A 526 -57.14 46.28 -41.05
CA GLY A 526 -57.70 46.50 -39.70
C GLY A 526 -59.03 47.24 -39.67
N SER A 527 -59.84 47.19 -40.73
CA SER A 527 -61.27 47.57 -40.69
C SER A 527 -62.16 46.35 -40.89
#